data_AF-A0A1Q4UWL6-F1
#
_entry.id   AF-A0A1Q4UWL6-F1
#
_cell.length_a   1.000
_cell.length_b   1.000
_cell.length_c   1.000
_cell.angle_alpha   90.00
_cell.angle_beta   90.00
_cell.angle_gamma   90.00
#
_symmetry.space_group_name_H-M   'P 1'
#
loop_
_entity.id
_entity.type
_entity.pdbx_description
1 polymer ?
#
loop_
_entity_poly.entity_id
_entity_poly.type
_entity_poly.pdbx_seq_one_letter_code
_entity_poly.pdbx_strand_id
1 'polypeptide(L)'
;MRLGFGKGYSVDPAGVLNAIASAVVVADRDGKIRFVNQASEQLFNTSAAVLCRSNLKDFIPEDSPVFSLVAQAIDEATLVADHDLLIESPKIGRHAVNLTVGSMADETGCAVLTFEPRSIAQKIDNQLLSRNSARSVSAMAAILAHEIKNPLSGIRGAAQLIEQTATEDDRVLTRLICDEADRIVNLVDRMEIFSDKPLERGAVNIHTVLEHVRRLAENGFGHNLHFEEIYDPSLPPVYGNRDQLIQVFLNLVKNAAEAVQSETGLITISTRYQHGVRLAVAGGDTRVHLPLVVSVRDNGPGIPPDMRESLFDPFVTTKPTGSGLGLALVAKIIADHGGVIEVKDVPTGGAEFQIMLPIYHRTLAEDIQANQKDSWIKEETL
;
A
#
# COMPACT_ATOMS: atom_id res chain seq x y z
N MET A 1 -11.61 47.67 -10.83
CA MET A 1 -11.93 47.56 -12.27
C MET A 1 -12.80 46.31 -12.43
N ARG A 2 -14.12 46.45 -12.64
CA ARG A 2 -15.03 45.30 -12.79
C ARG A 2 -14.73 44.61 -14.12
N LEU A 3 -14.18 43.40 -14.09
CA LEU A 3 -14.11 42.55 -15.28
C LEU A 3 -15.53 42.15 -15.67
N GLY A 4 -16.10 42.88 -16.63
CA GLY A 4 -17.36 42.53 -17.26
C GLY A 4 -17.17 41.31 -18.15
N PHE A 5 -17.63 40.15 -17.69
CA PHE A 5 -17.83 39.01 -18.57
C PHE A 5 -18.95 39.38 -19.56
N GLY A 6 -18.60 39.41 -20.85
CA GLY A 6 -19.49 39.75 -21.95
C GLY A 6 -20.73 38.85 -21.99
N LYS A 7 -21.89 39.46 -22.25
CA LYS A 7 -23.16 38.78 -22.50
C LYS A 7 -23.00 37.78 -23.65
N GLY A 8 -23.10 36.48 -23.37
CA GLY A 8 -23.23 35.44 -24.39
C GLY A 8 -22.98 34.02 -23.91
N TYR A 9 -21.98 33.82 -23.04
CA TYR A 9 -21.63 32.51 -22.46
C TYR A 9 -21.05 32.71 -21.05
N SER A 10 -21.85 33.20 -20.09
CA SER A 10 -21.36 33.34 -18.71
C SER A 10 -21.50 32.00 -18.01
N VAL A 11 -20.42 31.21 -17.99
CA VAL A 11 -20.31 30.08 -17.07
C VAL A 11 -20.31 30.65 -15.65
N ASP A 12 -21.18 30.14 -14.79
CA ASP A 12 -21.24 30.55 -13.38
C ASP A 12 -19.92 30.15 -12.67
N PRO A 13 -19.13 31.10 -12.14
CA PRO A 13 -17.88 30.79 -11.45
C PRO A 13 -18.07 29.83 -10.27
N ALA A 14 -19.21 29.90 -9.57
CA ALA A 14 -19.53 28.96 -8.49
C ALA A 14 -19.75 27.54 -9.03
N GLY A 15 -20.42 27.42 -10.19
CA GLY A 15 -20.57 26.17 -10.92
C GLY A 15 -19.22 25.57 -11.35
N VAL A 16 -18.26 26.40 -11.78
CA VAL A 16 -16.89 25.95 -12.09
C VAL A 16 -16.18 25.43 -10.84
N LEU A 17 -16.24 26.18 -9.73
CA LEU A 17 -15.64 25.78 -8.46
C LEU A 17 -16.27 24.53 -7.84
N ASN A 18 -17.54 24.24 -8.14
CA ASN A 18 -18.17 22.99 -7.72
C ASN A 18 -17.79 21.79 -8.60
N ALA A 19 -17.31 22.02 -9.82
CA ALA A 19 -16.89 20.97 -10.73
C ALA A 19 -15.44 20.50 -10.51
N ILE A 20 -14.62 21.27 -9.78
CA ILE A 20 -13.25 20.86 -9.43
C ILE A 20 -13.25 19.86 -8.28
N ALA A 21 -12.31 18.92 -8.32
CA ALA A 21 -12.18 17.85 -7.33
C ALA A 21 -11.52 18.32 -6.02
N SER A 22 -10.71 19.37 -6.08
CA SER A 22 -10.02 19.92 -4.91
C SER A 22 -11.00 20.72 -4.04
N ALA A 23 -10.90 20.54 -2.73
CA ALA A 23 -11.71 21.27 -1.77
C ALA A 23 -11.19 22.71 -1.67
N VAL A 24 -12.04 23.67 -1.98
CA VAL A 24 -11.72 25.10 -1.94
C VAL A 24 -12.49 25.75 -0.81
N VAL A 25 -11.78 26.46 0.05
CA VAL A 25 -12.31 27.21 1.19
C VAL A 25 -11.77 28.62 1.14
N VAL A 26 -12.61 29.64 1.29
CA VAL A 26 -12.17 31.01 1.56
C VAL A 26 -12.37 31.29 3.03
N ALA A 27 -11.32 31.72 3.72
CA ALA A 27 -11.36 32.08 5.13
C ALA A 27 -10.64 33.41 5.37
N ASP A 28 -11.06 34.12 6.43
CA ASP A 28 -10.33 35.30 6.90
C ASP A 28 -9.17 34.92 7.84
N ARG A 29 -8.41 35.94 8.28
CA ARG A 29 -7.30 35.79 9.22
C ARG A 29 -7.67 35.06 10.51
N ASP A 30 -8.91 35.22 10.99
CA ASP A 30 -9.39 34.57 12.21
C ASP A 30 -9.93 33.16 11.96
N GLY A 31 -9.83 32.65 10.72
CA GLY A 31 -10.30 31.33 10.31
C GLY A 31 -11.80 31.26 10.02
N LYS A 32 -12.52 32.38 9.98
CA LYS A 32 -13.97 32.37 9.72
C LYS A 32 -14.23 32.15 8.24
N ILE A 33 -14.97 31.09 7.93
CA ILE A 33 -15.21 30.62 6.57
C ILE A 33 -16.21 31.56 5.86
N ARG A 34 -15.88 31.96 4.62
CA ARG A 34 -16.68 32.85 3.77
C ARG A 34 -17.27 32.14 2.56
N PHE A 35 -16.56 31.16 2.03
CA PHE A 35 -17.00 30.39 0.87
C PHE A 35 -16.44 28.98 0.95
N VAL A 36 -17.19 28.02 0.43
CA VAL A 36 -16.75 26.64 0.21
C VAL A 36 -17.37 26.10 -1.07
N ASN A 37 -16.67 25.19 -1.75
CA ASN A 37 -17.23 24.44 -2.87
C ASN A 37 -17.78 23.06 -2.44
N GLN A 38 -18.37 22.33 -3.37
CA GLN A 38 -18.93 21.00 -3.13
C GLN A 38 -17.89 19.98 -2.62
N ALA A 39 -16.65 20.04 -3.10
CA ALA A 39 -15.57 19.16 -2.63
C ALA A 39 -15.21 19.43 -1.15
N SER A 40 -15.31 20.68 -0.69
CA SER A 40 -15.16 21.01 0.72
C SER A 40 -16.27 20.41 1.59
N GLU A 41 -17.52 20.37 1.11
CA GLU A 41 -18.60 19.71 1.86
C GLU A 41 -18.32 18.21 2.08
N GLN A 42 -17.70 17.56 1.08
CA GLN A 42 -17.28 16.16 1.17
C GLN A 42 -16.11 15.98 2.14
N LEU A 43 -15.09 16.83 2.08
CA LEU A 43 -13.91 16.75 2.94
C LEU A 43 -14.25 17.01 4.41
N PHE A 44 -15.07 18.02 4.71
CA PHE A 44 -15.45 18.37 6.08
C PHE A 44 -16.71 17.63 6.57
N ASN A 45 -17.28 16.76 5.73
CA ASN A 45 -18.50 15.99 5.98
C ASN A 45 -19.66 16.87 6.52
N THR A 46 -19.77 18.09 6.01
CA THR A 46 -20.67 19.13 6.53
C THR A 46 -21.15 20.03 5.40
N SER A 47 -22.44 20.40 5.40
CA SER A 47 -23.00 21.26 4.35
C SER A 47 -22.37 22.66 4.31
N ALA A 48 -22.34 23.27 3.12
CA ALA A 48 -21.79 24.59 2.86
C ALA A 48 -22.45 25.68 3.72
N ALA A 49 -23.77 25.56 3.94
CA ALA A 49 -24.52 26.50 4.77
C ALA A 49 -24.08 26.49 6.25
N VAL A 50 -23.65 25.35 6.76
CA VAL A 50 -23.10 25.21 8.11
C VAL A 50 -21.65 25.68 8.12
N LEU A 51 -20.85 25.23 7.16
CA LEU A 51 -19.44 25.62 7.03
C LEU A 51 -19.26 27.14 6.99
N CYS A 52 -20.03 27.86 6.17
CA CYS A 52 -19.94 29.34 6.07
C CYS A 52 -20.41 30.09 7.33
N ARG A 53 -21.03 29.40 8.30
CA ARG A 53 -21.40 29.97 9.61
C ARG A 53 -20.42 29.60 10.72
N SER A 54 -19.52 28.67 10.44
CA SER A 54 -18.53 28.14 11.37
C SER A 54 -17.16 28.80 11.18
N ASN A 55 -16.25 28.45 12.07
CA ASN A 55 -14.85 28.77 11.95
C ASN A 55 -14.06 27.50 11.60
N LEU A 56 -12.96 27.64 10.85
CA LEU A 56 -12.08 26.54 10.47
C LEU A 56 -11.61 25.74 11.69
N LYS A 57 -11.42 26.41 12.83
CA LYS A 57 -11.04 25.80 14.11
C LYS A 57 -12.07 24.86 14.73
N ASP A 58 -13.32 24.91 14.26
CA ASP A 58 -14.37 23.97 14.68
C ASP A 58 -14.18 22.58 14.05
N PHE A 59 -13.29 22.47 13.06
CA PHE A 59 -13.02 21.28 12.26
C PHE A 59 -11.55 20.86 12.24
N ILE A 60 -10.62 21.81 12.40
CA ILE A 60 -9.17 21.58 12.41
C ILE A 60 -8.61 22.11 13.74
N PRO A 61 -7.77 21.34 14.47
CA PRO A 61 -7.16 21.80 15.72
C PRO A 61 -6.38 23.11 15.57
N GLU A 62 -6.51 24.03 16.55
CA GLU A 62 -5.87 25.37 16.50
C GLU A 62 -4.33 25.33 16.40
N ASP A 63 -3.70 24.22 16.79
CA ASP A 63 -2.26 23.96 16.65
C ASP A 63 -1.84 23.46 15.27
N SER A 64 -2.79 23.28 14.34
CA SER A 64 -2.50 22.88 12.97
C SER A 64 -1.72 23.95 12.20
N PRO A 65 -0.71 23.56 11.38
CA PRO A 65 0.05 24.50 10.55
C PRO A 65 -0.81 25.30 9.55
N VAL A 66 -2.04 24.85 9.27
CA VAL A 66 -3.02 25.55 8.43
C VAL A 66 -3.18 27.01 8.86
N PHE A 67 -3.28 27.28 10.17
CA PHE A 67 -3.53 28.63 10.68
C PHE A 67 -2.32 29.56 10.47
N SER A 68 -1.10 29.05 10.70
CA SER A 68 0.12 29.80 10.41
C SER A 68 0.27 30.12 8.93
N LEU A 69 -0.09 29.18 8.04
CA LEU A 69 -0.02 29.36 6.60
C LEU A 69 -1.05 30.39 6.11
N VAL A 70 -2.25 30.41 6.70
CA VAL A 70 -3.25 31.47 6.42
C VAL A 70 -2.76 32.84 6.85
N ALA A 71 -2.23 32.95 8.06
CA ALA A 71 -1.68 34.22 8.55
C ALA A 71 -0.53 34.70 7.66
N GLN A 72 0.41 33.82 7.32
CA GLN A 72 1.54 34.12 6.46
C GLN A 72 1.11 34.56 5.06
N ALA A 73 0.19 33.83 4.42
CA ALA A 73 -0.32 34.19 3.09
C ALA A 73 -0.92 35.59 3.08
N ILE A 74 -1.74 35.92 4.09
CA ILE A 74 -2.42 37.22 4.20
C ILE A 74 -1.39 38.34 4.48
N ASP A 75 -0.50 38.14 5.45
CA ASP A 75 0.44 39.18 5.91
C ASP A 75 1.52 39.48 4.85
N GLU A 76 2.00 38.46 4.14
CA GLU A 76 3.03 38.60 3.11
C GLU A 76 2.45 38.79 1.70
N ALA A 77 1.13 38.76 1.56
CA ALA A 77 0.41 38.82 0.28
C ALA A 77 0.96 37.84 -0.76
N THR A 78 1.26 36.62 -0.33
CA THR A 78 1.93 35.58 -1.13
C THR A 78 1.11 34.30 -1.22
N LEU A 79 1.56 33.39 -2.08
CA LEU A 79 1.11 32.00 -2.13
C LEU A 79 2.05 31.15 -1.28
N VAL A 80 1.52 30.49 -0.27
CA VAL A 80 2.25 29.50 0.53
C VAL A 80 1.63 28.12 0.31
N ALA A 81 2.46 27.09 0.34
CA ALA A 81 2.01 25.72 0.21
C ALA A 81 2.74 24.84 1.22
N ASP A 82 2.03 23.83 1.69
CA ASP A 82 2.58 22.78 2.53
C ASP A 82 2.06 21.43 2.04
N HIS A 83 2.90 20.42 2.16
CA HIS A 83 2.66 19.09 1.61
C HIS A 83 2.56 18.08 2.76
N ASP A 84 1.73 17.06 2.57
CA ASP A 84 1.54 15.98 3.55
C ASP A 84 1.05 16.46 4.94
N LEU A 85 0.27 17.54 4.95
CA LEU A 85 -0.32 18.07 6.17
C LEU A 85 -1.43 17.13 6.66
N LEU A 86 -1.35 16.75 7.93
CA LEU A 86 -2.36 15.92 8.57
C LEU A 86 -3.43 16.81 9.21
N ILE A 87 -4.67 16.72 8.71
CA ILE A 87 -5.84 17.31 9.37
C ILE A 87 -6.64 16.20 10.04
N GLU A 88 -6.83 16.33 11.35
CA GLU A 88 -7.52 15.33 12.16
C GLU A 88 -8.48 15.98 13.15
N SER A 89 -9.74 15.56 13.12
CA SER A 89 -10.70 15.87 14.19
C SER A 89 -11.80 14.83 14.28
N PRO A 90 -12.53 14.74 15.41
CA PRO A 90 -13.65 13.81 15.55
C PRO A 90 -14.75 13.97 14.49
N LYS A 91 -14.87 15.16 13.87
CA LYS A 91 -15.90 15.45 12.88
C LYS A 91 -15.51 15.03 11.46
N ILE A 92 -14.23 15.18 11.10
CA ILE A 92 -13.74 14.92 9.75
C ILE A 92 -13.01 13.59 9.64
N GLY A 93 -12.59 12.99 10.77
CA GLY A 93 -11.67 11.86 10.75
C GLY A 93 -10.24 12.32 10.49
N ARG A 94 -9.41 11.43 9.94
CA ARG A 94 -7.98 11.68 9.69
C ARG A 94 -7.72 11.74 8.18
N HIS A 95 -7.24 12.89 7.70
CA HIS A 95 -6.96 13.13 6.29
C HIS A 95 -5.55 13.69 6.08
N ALA A 96 -4.82 13.13 5.12
CA ALA A 96 -3.58 13.71 4.61
C ALA A 96 -3.88 14.56 3.37
N VAL A 97 -3.49 15.83 3.40
CA VAL A 97 -3.81 16.80 2.36
C VAL A 97 -2.56 17.56 1.94
N ASN A 98 -2.48 17.91 0.66
CA ASN A 98 -1.65 19.05 0.26
C ASN A 98 -2.48 20.31 0.46
N LEU A 99 -1.90 21.32 1.10
CA LEU A 99 -2.53 22.60 1.32
C LEU A 99 -1.81 23.66 0.49
N THR A 100 -2.58 24.44 -0.26
CA THR A 100 -2.10 25.69 -0.86
C THR A 100 -2.96 26.83 -0.35
N VAL A 101 -2.34 27.91 0.10
CA VAL A 101 -3.01 29.10 0.63
C VAL A 101 -2.54 30.33 -0.13
N GLY A 102 -3.46 31.02 -0.78
CA GLY A 102 -3.17 32.25 -1.53
C GLY A 102 -3.97 33.43 -1.00
N SER A 103 -3.32 34.57 -0.82
CA SER A 103 -3.99 35.82 -0.47
C SER A 103 -4.88 36.34 -1.61
N MET A 104 -6.03 36.91 -1.27
CA MET A 104 -6.94 37.51 -2.24
C MET A 104 -6.62 38.99 -2.47
N ALA A 105 -6.24 39.34 -3.70
CA ALA A 105 -5.90 40.72 -4.05
C ALA A 105 -7.11 41.69 -3.99
N ASP A 106 -8.31 41.20 -4.33
CA ASP A 106 -9.53 42.01 -4.38
C ASP A 106 -10.28 42.09 -3.04
N GLU A 107 -9.94 41.24 -2.06
CA GLU A 107 -10.62 41.16 -0.76
C GLU A 107 -9.59 41.04 0.38
N THR A 108 -9.11 42.21 0.83
CA THR A 108 -8.07 42.32 1.86
C THR A 108 -8.47 41.59 3.15
N GLY A 109 -7.58 40.72 3.63
CA GLY A 109 -7.77 39.96 4.87
C GLY A 109 -8.42 38.57 4.70
N CYS A 110 -8.66 38.14 3.45
CA CYS A 110 -9.09 36.79 3.13
C CYS A 110 -8.02 36.02 2.34
N ALA A 111 -7.98 34.70 2.54
CA ALA A 111 -7.17 33.78 1.77
C ALA A 111 -8.02 32.65 1.20
N VAL A 112 -7.62 32.16 0.03
CA VAL A 112 -8.14 30.95 -0.60
C VAL A 112 -7.26 29.78 -0.17
N LEU A 113 -7.85 28.82 0.53
CA LEU A 113 -7.26 27.54 0.87
C LEU A 113 -7.74 26.51 -0.15
N THR A 114 -6.80 25.81 -0.77
CA THR A 114 -7.06 24.65 -1.61
C THR A 114 -6.50 23.43 -0.91
N PHE A 115 -7.40 22.54 -0.51
CA PHE A 115 -7.07 21.23 0.03
C PHE A 115 -7.15 20.23 -1.11
N GLU A 116 -6.04 19.58 -1.42
CA GLU A 116 -6.01 18.41 -2.27
C GLU A 116 -5.89 17.17 -1.38
N PRO A 117 -6.99 16.41 -1.19
CA PRO A 117 -6.90 15.12 -0.52
C PRO A 117 -5.93 14.25 -1.26
N ARG A 118 -4.90 13.76 -0.57
CA ARG A 118 -4.05 12.74 -1.18
C ARG A 118 -4.86 11.46 -1.31
N SER A 119 -5.20 11.10 -2.54
CA SER A 119 -5.66 9.76 -2.81
C SER A 119 -4.50 8.78 -2.61
N ILE A 120 -4.81 7.51 -2.38
CA ILE A 120 -3.86 6.39 -2.35
C ILE A 120 -2.87 6.46 -3.53
N ALA A 121 -3.26 7.05 -4.68
CA ALA A 121 -2.42 7.24 -5.86
C ALA A 121 -1.17 8.13 -5.66
N GLN A 122 -1.15 9.08 -4.73
CA GLN A 122 0.06 9.89 -4.47
C GLN A 122 1.03 9.22 -3.49
N LYS A 123 0.53 8.35 -2.60
CA LYS A 123 1.40 7.40 -1.87
C LYS A 123 2.09 6.42 -2.82
N ILE A 124 1.44 6.10 -3.94
CA ILE A 124 2.00 5.25 -4.99
C ILE A 124 3.20 5.91 -5.66
N ASP A 125 3.21 7.23 -5.91
CA ASP A 125 4.40 7.91 -6.46
C ASP A 125 5.63 7.77 -5.54
N ASN A 126 5.45 7.79 -4.22
CA ASN A 126 6.53 7.50 -3.28
C ASN A 126 6.93 6.01 -3.28
N GLN A 127 6.01 5.08 -3.51
CA GLN A 127 6.35 3.68 -3.76
C GLN A 127 7.03 3.47 -5.12
N LEU A 128 6.75 4.30 -6.12
CA LEU A 128 7.47 4.32 -7.39
C LEU A 128 8.94 4.79 -7.19
N LEU A 129 9.23 5.62 -6.18
CA LEU A 129 10.61 5.94 -5.79
C LEU A 129 11.32 4.73 -5.14
N SER A 130 10.62 3.94 -4.32
CA SER A 130 11.15 2.65 -3.80
C SER A 130 11.48 1.66 -4.93
N ARG A 131 10.80 1.74 -6.08
CA ARG A 131 11.16 0.95 -7.29
C ARG A 131 12.56 1.26 -7.80
N ASN A 132 13.09 2.47 -7.61
CA ASN A 132 14.45 2.80 -8.08
C ASN A 132 15.53 2.19 -7.18
N SER A 133 15.29 2.15 -5.86
CA SER A 133 16.19 1.51 -4.89
C SER A 133 16.18 -0.01 -5.02
N ALA A 134 14.99 -0.61 -5.14
CA ALA A 134 14.83 -2.05 -5.33
C ALA A 134 15.41 -2.55 -6.67
N ARG A 135 15.24 -1.78 -7.77
CA ARG A 135 15.85 -2.11 -9.07
C ARG A 135 17.39 -2.12 -9.02
N SER A 136 17.99 -1.18 -8.29
CA SER A 136 19.46 -1.06 -8.19
C SER A 136 20.08 -2.24 -7.42
N VAL A 137 19.47 -2.65 -6.31
CA VAL A 137 19.89 -3.85 -5.55
C VAL A 137 19.60 -5.13 -6.34
N SER A 138 18.45 -5.19 -7.02
CA SER A 138 18.05 -6.36 -7.81
C SER A 138 18.94 -6.64 -9.01
N ALA A 139 19.34 -5.61 -9.74
CA ALA A 139 20.16 -5.77 -10.94
C ALA A 139 21.55 -6.32 -10.57
N MET A 140 22.12 -5.88 -9.45
CA MET A 140 23.38 -6.43 -8.92
C MET A 140 23.20 -7.85 -8.40
N ALA A 141 22.14 -8.14 -7.66
CA ALA A 141 21.95 -9.47 -7.08
C ALA A 141 21.69 -10.56 -8.13
N ALA A 142 20.95 -10.27 -9.21
CA ALA A 142 20.73 -11.21 -10.29
C ALA A 142 22.02 -11.57 -11.05
N ILE A 143 22.95 -10.62 -11.19
CA ILE A 143 24.27 -10.84 -11.81
C ILE A 143 25.18 -11.64 -10.88
N LEU A 144 25.16 -11.32 -9.57
CA LEU A 144 26.03 -11.94 -8.57
C LEU A 144 25.50 -13.27 -8.00
N ALA A 145 24.23 -13.61 -8.22
CA ALA A 145 23.62 -14.78 -7.59
C ALA A 145 24.33 -16.09 -7.96
N HIS A 146 24.62 -16.28 -9.26
CA HIS A 146 25.39 -17.43 -9.72
C HIS A 146 26.85 -17.40 -9.22
N GLU A 147 27.45 -16.22 -9.09
CA GLU A 147 28.83 -16.07 -8.60
C GLU A 147 28.97 -16.27 -7.08
N ILE A 148 27.90 -16.07 -6.31
CA ILE A 148 27.85 -16.33 -4.85
C ILE A 148 27.47 -17.79 -4.56
N LYS A 149 26.51 -18.37 -5.31
CA LYS A 149 26.10 -19.78 -5.14
C LYS A 149 27.26 -20.76 -5.38
N ASN A 150 28.14 -20.45 -6.32
CA ASN A 150 29.29 -21.31 -6.67
C ASN A 150 30.29 -21.52 -5.52
N PRO A 151 30.87 -20.47 -4.88
CA PRO A 151 31.76 -20.64 -3.74
C PRO A 151 31.03 -21.22 -2.51
N LEU A 152 29.75 -20.90 -2.29
CA LEU A 152 28.97 -21.49 -1.19
C LEU A 152 28.76 -22.99 -1.37
N SER A 153 28.51 -23.44 -2.59
CA SER A 153 28.43 -24.87 -2.91
C SER A 153 29.77 -25.58 -2.64
N GLY A 154 30.89 -24.90 -2.93
CA GLY A 154 32.24 -25.38 -2.61
C GLY A 154 32.50 -25.46 -1.10
N ILE A 155 32.12 -24.44 -0.33
CA ILE A 155 32.23 -24.41 1.13
C ILE A 155 31.38 -25.53 1.75
N ARG A 156 30.14 -25.70 1.29
CA ARG A 156 29.25 -26.78 1.73
C ARG A 156 29.84 -28.15 1.42
N GLY A 157 30.37 -28.34 0.21
CA GLY A 157 31.02 -29.60 -0.19
C GLY A 157 32.26 -29.91 0.65
N ALA A 158 33.09 -28.90 0.94
CA ALA A 158 34.26 -29.07 1.81
C ALA A 158 33.85 -29.42 3.25
N ALA A 159 32.83 -28.76 3.80
CA ALA A 159 32.31 -29.06 5.14
C ALA A 159 31.73 -30.49 5.21
N GLN A 160 31.00 -30.93 4.20
CA GLN A 160 30.48 -32.30 4.10
C GLN A 160 31.60 -33.35 4.01
N LEU A 161 32.69 -33.06 3.28
CA LEU A 161 33.86 -33.95 3.24
C LEU A 161 34.57 -34.04 4.59
N ILE A 162 34.69 -32.91 5.31
CA ILE A 162 35.26 -32.89 6.66
C ILE A 162 34.37 -33.69 7.62
N GLU A 163 33.04 -33.54 7.54
CA GLU A 163 32.05 -34.22 8.40
C GLU A 163 32.20 -35.77 8.37
N GLN A 164 32.58 -36.32 7.21
CA GLN A 164 32.78 -37.76 7.02
C GLN A 164 33.92 -38.34 7.88
N THR A 165 34.95 -37.52 8.16
CA THR A 165 36.13 -37.92 8.94
C THR A 165 36.25 -37.21 10.29
N ALA A 166 35.32 -36.28 10.57
CA ALA A 166 35.29 -35.44 11.75
C ALA A 166 34.93 -36.22 13.03
N THR A 167 35.48 -35.76 14.15
CA THR A 167 35.03 -36.18 15.49
C THR A 167 33.62 -35.65 15.76
N GLU A 168 32.92 -36.20 16.76
CA GLU A 168 31.53 -35.80 17.04
C GLU A 168 31.40 -34.30 17.41
N ASP A 169 32.42 -33.74 18.06
CA ASP A 169 32.50 -32.29 18.37
C ASP A 169 32.72 -31.46 17.10
N ASP A 170 33.58 -31.91 16.18
CA ASP A 170 33.83 -31.24 14.90
C ASP A 170 32.63 -31.34 13.94
N ARG A 171 31.82 -32.40 14.05
CA ARG A 171 30.59 -32.56 13.25
C ARG A 171 29.59 -31.44 13.49
N VAL A 172 29.47 -30.98 14.75
CA VAL A 172 28.62 -29.83 15.09
C VAL A 172 29.06 -28.59 14.32
N LEU A 173 30.37 -28.36 14.22
CA LEU A 173 30.93 -27.24 13.46
C LEU A 173 30.70 -27.39 11.95
N THR A 174 30.88 -28.58 11.39
CA THR A 174 30.63 -28.82 9.95
C THR A 174 29.17 -28.64 9.56
N ARG A 175 28.23 -29.06 10.41
CA ARG A 175 26.79 -28.84 10.19
C ARG A 175 26.44 -27.36 10.25
N LEU A 176 27.00 -26.63 11.22
CA LEU A 176 26.81 -25.18 11.32
C LEU A 176 27.31 -24.45 10.06
N ILE A 177 28.45 -24.89 9.48
CA ILE A 177 28.94 -24.33 8.21
C ILE A 177 27.97 -24.63 7.06
N CYS A 178 27.45 -25.86 6.97
CA CYS A 178 26.45 -26.23 5.96
C CYS A 178 25.17 -25.40 6.10
N ASP A 179 24.65 -25.26 7.32
CA ASP A 179 23.44 -24.49 7.62
C ASP A 179 23.62 -23.01 7.26
N GLU A 180 24.78 -22.42 7.55
CA GLU A 180 25.06 -21.03 7.19
C GLU A 180 25.23 -20.86 5.67
N ALA A 181 25.84 -21.83 4.98
CA ALA A 181 25.93 -21.81 3.52
C ALA A 181 24.54 -21.88 2.87
N ASP A 182 23.68 -22.78 3.32
CA ASP A 182 22.30 -22.90 2.84
C ASP A 182 21.48 -21.64 3.19
N ARG A 183 21.72 -21.03 4.35
CA ARG A 183 21.10 -19.75 4.72
C ARG A 183 21.49 -18.63 3.76
N ILE A 184 22.75 -18.51 3.37
CA ILE A 184 23.20 -17.49 2.41
C ILE A 184 22.63 -17.76 1.02
N VAL A 185 22.58 -19.02 0.57
CA VAL A 185 21.93 -19.39 -0.71
C VAL A 185 20.46 -18.94 -0.72
N ASN A 186 19.73 -19.22 0.36
CA ASN A 186 18.34 -18.78 0.50
C ASN A 186 18.19 -17.25 0.51
N LEU A 187 19.18 -16.51 1.01
CA LEU A 187 19.19 -15.05 0.96
C LEU A 187 19.36 -14.55 -0.49
N VAL A 188 20.29 -15.16 -1.23
CA VAL A 188 20.55 -14.86 -2.64
C VAL A 188 19.33 -15.17 -3.51
N ASP A 189 18.68 -16.31 -3.28
CA ASP A 189 17.45 -16.70 -4.01
C ASP A 189 16.33 -15.67 -3.82
N ARG A 190 16.19 -15.11 -2.61
CA ARG A 190 15.22 -14.05 -2.35
C ARG A 190 15.55 -12.76 -3.10
N MET A 191 16.82 -12.49 -3.37
CA MET A 191 17.22 -11.34 -4.18
C MET A 191 16.96 -11.56 -5.68
N GLU A 192 17.06 -12.80 -6.19
CA GLU A 192 16.71 -13.10 -7.59
C GLU A 192 15.24 -12.82 -7.91
N ILE A 193 14.32 -12.90 -6.92
CA ILE A 193 12.90 -12.59 -7.15
C ILE A 193 12.68 -11.12 -7.54
N PHE A 194 13.67 -10.25 -7.28
CA PHE A 194 13.60 -8.88 -7.73
C PHE A 194 13.89 -8.69 -9.24
N SER A 195 14.37 -9.73 -9.94
CA SER A 195 14.57 -9.68 -11.38
C SER A 195 13.24 -9.59 -12.15
N ASP A 196 13.25 -8.88 -13.28
CA ASP A 196 12.11 -8.72 -14.20
C ASP A 196 11.90 -10.01 -15.01
N LYS A 197 11.35 -11.05 -14.38
CA LYS A 197 10.87 -12.26 -15.08
C LYS A 197 9.41 -12.08 -15.51
N PRO A 198 8.99 -12.57 -16.69
CA PRO A 198 7.60 -12.54 -17.11
C PRO A 198 6.70 -13.26 -16.09
N LEU A 199 5.64 -12.59 -15.63
CA LEU A 199 4.69 -13.13 -14.67
C LEU A 199 3.48 -13.74 -15.38
N GLU A 200 3.33 -15.06 -15.30
CA GLU A 200 2.10 -15.73 -15.72
C GLU A 200 0.98 -15.45 -14.72
N ARG A 201 -0.04 -14.69 -15.17
CA ARG A 201 -1.22 -14.30 -14.38
C ARG A 201 -2.47 -14.93 -14.97
N GLY A 202 -3.38 -15.34 -14.11
CA GLY A 202 -4.68 -15.88 -14.48
C GLY A 202 -5.73 -15.62 -13.41
N ALA A 203 -6.89 -16.30 -13.52
CA ALA A 203 -7.94 -16.23 -12.53
C ALA A 203 -7.53 -16.99 -11.25
N VAL A 204 -7.41 -16.28 -10.13
CA VAL A 204 -7.06 -16.88 -8.84
C VAL A 204 -8.18 -16.64 -7.82
N ASN A 205 -8.71 -17.71 -7.24
CA ASN A 205 -9.59 -17.61 -6.08
C ASN A 205 -8.75 -17.28 -4.84
N ILE A 206 -8.88 -16.04 -4.35
CA ILE A 206 -8.10 -15.54 -3.22
C ILE A 206 -8.33 -16.33 -1.93
N HIS A 207 -9.54 -16.82 -1.68
CA HIS A 207 -9.83 -17.59 -0.47
C HIS A 207 -9.09 -18.92 -0.45
N THR A 208 -8.88 -19.56 -1.61
CA THR A 208 -8.08 -20.80 -1.68
C THR A 208 -6.60 -20.57 -1.37
N VAL A 209 -6.09 -19.37 -1.68
CA VAL A 209 -4.72 -18.95 -1.33
C VAL A 209 -4.63 -18.71 0.18
N LEU A 210 -5.56 -17.92 0.74
CA LEU A 210 -5.57 -17.58 2.17
C LEU A 210 -5.77 -18.81 3.06
N GLU A 211 -6.65 -19.73 2.68
CA GLU A 211 -6.86 -20.99 3.38
C GLU A 211 -5.60 -21.86 3.38
N HIS A 212 -4.88 -21.93 2.26
CA HIS A 212 -3.62 -22.65 2.18
C HIS A 212 -2.55 -22.02 3.08
N VAL A 213 -2.43 -20.69 3.06
CA VAL A 213 -1.49 -19.93 3.89
C VAL A 213 -1.79 -20.12 5.38
N ARG A 214 -3.07 -20.03 5.78
CA ARG A 214 -3.52 -20.25 7.16
C ARG A 214 -3.13 -21.64 7.66
N ARG A 215 -3.43 -22.68 6.89
CA ARG A 215 -3.06 -24.07 7.25
C ARG A 215 -1.55 -24.25 7.40
N LEU A 216 -0.75 -23.64 6.54
CA LEU A 216 0.72 -23.70 6.67
C LEU A 216 1.20 -22.97 7.93
N ALA A 217 0.58 -21.83 8.27
CA ALA A 217 0.92 -21.07 9.47
C ALA A 217 0.54 -21.85 10.74
N GLU A 218 -0.68 -22.38 10.82
CA GLU A 218 -1.18 -23.16 11.96
C GLU A 218 -0.35 -24.43 12.21
N ASN A 219 0.10 -25.10 11.16
CA ASN A 219 0.94 -26.30 11.30
C ASN A 219 2.44 -26.00 11.46
N GLY A 220 2.82 -24.72 11.46
CA GLY A 220 4.21 -24.29 11.46
C GLY A 220 4.47 -23.22 12.50
N PHE A 221 4.85 -22.02 12.05
CA PHE A 221 5.30 -20.93 12.91
C PHE A 221 4.18 -20.30 13.78
N GLY A 222 2.91 -20.54 13.44
CA GLY A 222 1.73 -20.00 14.13
C GLY A 222 0.98 -21.01 15.00
N HIS A 223 1.57 -22.17 15.32
CA HIS A 223 0.89 -23.27 16.04
C HIS A 223 0.20 -22.93 17.37
N ASN A 224 0.63 -21.87 18.06
CA ASN A 224 0.04 -21.44 19.33
C ASN A 224 -0.83 -20.18 19.19
N LEU A 225 -1.00 -19.67 17.97
CA LEU A 225 -1.72 -18.43 17.70
C LEU A 225 -3.18 -18.68 17.34
N HIS A 226 -4.03 -17.71 17.60
CA HIS A 226 -5.41 -17.72 17.15
C HIS A 226 -5.53 -17.04 15.77
N PHE A 227 -6.18 -17.72 14.84
CA PHE A 227 -6.51 -17.18 13.53
C PHE A 227 -8.01 -16.91 13.43
N GLU A 228 -8.37 -15.71 12.99
CA GLU A 228 -9.76 -15.30 12.76
C GLU A 228 -9.98 -14.94 11.29
N GLU A 229 -11.07 -15.42 10.71
CA GLU A 229 -11.38 -15.27 9.28
C GLU A 229 -12.64 -14.44 9.09
N ILE A 230 -12.51 -13.32 8.36
CA ILE A 230 -13.62 -12.43 8.02
C ILE A 230 -13.65 -12.28 6.51
N TYR A 231 -14.20 -13.30 5.83
CA TYR A 231 -14.21 -13.34 4.37
C TYR A 231 -15.51 -12.87 3.76
N ASP A 232 -15.39 -12.08 2.70
CA ASP A 232 -16.49 -11.79 1.78
C ASP A 232 -16.57 -12.90 0.72
N PRO A 233 -17.58 -13.78 0.76
CA PRO A 233 -17.70 -14.91 -0.16
C PRO A 233 -18.08 -14.49 -1.59
N SER A 234 -18.43 -13.22 -1.81
CA SER A 234 -18.86 -12.71 -3.12
C SER A 234 -17.71 -12.22 -4.01
N LEU A 235 -16.47 -12.26 -3.51
CA LEU A 235 -15.33 -11.72 -4.22
C LEU A 235 -15.06 -12.45 -5.55
N PRO A 236 -14.94 -11.72 -6.67
CA PRO A 236 -14.53 -12.31 -7.93
C PRO A 236 -13.05 -12.74 -7.88
N PRO A 237 -12.60 -13.59 -8.82
CA PRO A 237 -11.20 -13.99 -8.89
C PRO A 237 -10.26 -12.80 -9.06
N VAL A 238 -9.10 -12.86 -8.40
CA VAL A 238 -7.99 -11.94 -8.57
C VAL A 238 -7.29 -12.25 -9.89
N TYR A 239 -6.86 -11.23 -10.62
CA TYR A 239 -5.92 -11.41 -11.73
C TYR A 239 -4.49 -11.52 -11.19
N GLY A 240 -3.95 -12.73 -11.13
CA GLY A 240 -2.65 -12.94 -10.49
C GLY A 240 -2.04 -14.30 -10.67
N ASN A 241 -0.88 -14.48 -10.06
CA ASN A 241 -0.16 -15.74 -9.96
C ASN A 241 -0.38 -16.34 -8.56
N ARG A 242 -0.91 -17.57 -8.52
CA ARG A 242 -1.29 -18.22 -7.26
C ARG A 242 -0.11 -18.38 -6.29
N ASP A 243 1.05 -18.82 -6.78
CA ASP A 243 2.18 -19.17 -5.92
C ASP A 243 2.88 -17.92 -5.37
N GLN A 244 2.98 -16.87 -6.18
CA GLN A 244 3.47 -15.57 -5.70
C GLN A 244 2.53 -14.95 -4.66
N LEU A 245 1.21 -15.07 -4.85
CA LEU A 245 0.25 -14.61 -3.84
C LEU A 245 0.37 -15.42 -2.54
N ILE A 246 0.57 -16.74 -2.60
CA ILE A 246 0.87 -17.55 -1.41
C ILE A 246 2.11 -17.00 -0.69
N GLN A 247 3.18 -16.71 -1.44
CA GLN A 247 4.41 -16.16 -0.88
C GLN A 247 4.20 -14.80 -0.20
N VAL A 248 3.38 -13.93 -0.80
CA VAL A 248 3.01 -12.64 -0.21
C VAL A 248 2.33 -12.83 1.13
N PHE A 249 1.26 -13.62 1.18
CA PHE A 249 0.47 -13.79 2.40
C PHE A 249 1.22 -14.59 3.47
N LEU A 250 2.07 -15.56 3.10
CA LEU A 250 2.95 -16.23 4.06
C LEU A 250 3.92 -15.25 4.72
N ASN A 251 4.51 -14.33 3.97
CA ASN A 251 5.40 -13.31 4.56
C ASN A 251 4.64 -12.38 5.51
N LEU A 252 3.44 -11.94 5.14
CA LEU A 252 2.63 -11.08 6.01
C LEU A 252 2.18 -11.80 7.29
N VAL A 253 1.68 -13.04 7.16
CA VAL A 253 1.23 -13.85 8.30
C VAL A 253 2.41 -14.23 9.20
N LYS A 254 3.58 -14.53 8.62
CA LYS A 254 4.81 -14.75 9.40
C LYS A 254 5.25 -13.50 10.16
N ASN A 255 5.21 -12.34 9.52
CA ASN A 255 5.54 -11.07 10.18
C ASN A 255 4.59 -10.77 11.34
N ALA A 256 3.28 -11.01 11.15
CA ALA A 256 2.27 -10.90 12.20
C ALA A 256 2.54 -11.87 13.36
N ALA A 257 2.81 -13.14 13.06
CA ALA A 257 3.11 -14.17 14.05
C ALA A 257 4.35 -13.86 14.90
N GLU A 258 5.39 -13.28 14.29
CA GLU A 258 6.60 -12.86 14.98
C GLU A 258 6.42 -11.57 15.80
N ALA A 259 5.36 -10.78 15.54
CA ALA A 259 5.08 -9.54 16.25
C ALA A 259 4.20 -9.74 17.50
N VAL A 260 3.37 -10.78 17.52
CA VAL A 260 2.43 -11.06 18.61
C VAL A 260 3.05 -11.91 19.71
N GLN A 261 2.47 -11.87 20.90
CA GLN A 261 2.82 -12.78 21.99
C GLN A 261 2.14 -14.14 21.80
N SER A 262 2.86 -15.23 22.05
CA SER A 262 2.43 -16.57 21.66
C SER A 262 1.12 -17.07 22.29
N GLU A 263 0.72 -16.59 23.47
CA GLU A 263 -0.46 -17.11 24.21
C GLU A 263 -1.75 -16.32 23.95
N THR A 264 -1.63 -15.05 23.53
CA THR A 264 -2.75 -14.13 23.29
C THR A 264 -2.75 -13.57 21.87
N GLY A 265 -1.83 -14.03 21.03
CA GLY A 265 -1.63 -13.56 19.68
C GLY A 265 -2.82 -13.92 18.78
N LEU A 266 -3.40 -12.89 18.19
CA LEU A 266 -4.52 -12.97 17.27
C LEU A 266 -4.08 -12.42 15.92
N ILE A 267 -4.30 -13.23 14.87
CA ILE A 267 -4.12 -12.81 13.49
C ILE A 267 -5.48 -12.88 12.79
N THR A 268 -6.01 -11.74 12.40
CA THR A 268 -7.27 -11.65 11.64
C THR A 268 -6.95 -11.51 10.15
N ILE A 269 -7.44 -12.43 9.33
CA ILE A 269 -7.37 -12.36 7.87
C ILE A 269 -8.76 -11.98 7.38
N SER A 270 -8.86 -10.89 6.62
CA SER A 270 -10.15 -10.44 6.09
C SER A 270 -10.11 -10.13 4.61
N THR A 271 -11.27 -10.25 3.96
CA THR A 271 -11.43 -9.90 2.56
C THR A 271 -12.71 -9.08 2.38
N ARG A 272 -12.66 -8.06 1.53
CA ARG A 272 -13.83 -7.22 1.22
C ARG A 272 -13.76 -6.64 -0.18
N TYR A 273 -14.93 -6.36 -0.75
CA TYR A 273 -15.04 -5.60 -1.99
C TYR A 273 -15.21 -4.10 -1.68
N GLN A 274 -14.33 -3.25 -2.22
CA GLN A 274 -14.35 -1.81 -2.03
C GLN A 274 -14.51 -1.06 -3.36
N HIS A 275 -15.65 -0.39 -3.55
CA HIS A 275 -15.90 0.42 -4.75
C HIS A 275 -15.11 1.73 -4.68
N GLY A 276 -14.53 2.17 -5.82
CA GLY A 276 -14.02 3.53 -5.98
C GLY A 276 -12.49 3.71 -5.91
N VAL A 277 -11.70 2.65 -5.72
CA VAL A 277 -10.23 2.74 -5.81
C VAL A 277 -9.82 2.61 -7.28
N ARG A 278 -9.40 3.72 -7.89
CA ARG A 278 -8.93 3.80 -9.29
C ARG A 278 -7.47 4.24 -9.31
N LEU A 279 -6.56 3.39 -9.78
CA LEU A 279 -5.17 3.73 -10.04
C LEU A 279 -4.97 4.22 -11.45
N ALA A 280 -4.13 5.22 -11.65
CA ALA A 280 -3.51 5.47 -12.95
C ALA A 280 -2.27 4.57 -13.08
N VAL A 281 -2.13 3.83 -14.18
CA VAL A 281 -0.93 3.04 -14.45
C VAL A 281 0.07 3.91 -15.21
N ALA A 282 1.33 3.92 -14.79
CA ALA A 282 2.39 4.62 -15.50
C ALA A 282 2.52 4.09 -16.94
N GLY A 283 2.30 4.96 -17.92
CA GLY A 283 2.46 4.66 -19.36
C GLY A 283 1.20 4.19 -20.09
N GLY A 284 0.01 4.23 -19.47
CA GLY A 284 -1.25 3.89 -20.14
C GLY A 284 -2.43 4.77 -19.74
N ASP A 285 -3.28 5.11 -20.69
CA ASP A 285 -4.51 5.92 -20.50
C ASP A 285 -5.61 5.20 -19.69
N THR A 286 -5.36 3.94 -19.31
CA THR A 286 -6.31 3.05 -18.61
C THR A 286 -6.13 3.12 -17.09
N ARG A 287 -7.18 3.59 -16.40
CA ARG A 287 -7.29 3.52 -14.94
C ARG A 287 -7.58 2.07 -14.51
N VAL A 288 -6.74 1.49 -13.66
CA VAL A 288 -6.96 0.14 -13.10
C VAL A 288 -7.81 0.26 -11.83
N HIS A 289 -8.95 -0.42 -11.83
CA HIS A 289 -9.82 -0.52 -10.67
C HIS A 289 -9.28 -1.63 -9.75
N LEU A 290 -9.03 -1.32 -8.47
CA LEU A 290 -8.54 -2.28 -7.47
C LEU A 290 -9.56 -2.49 -6.34
N PRO A 291 -10.69 -3.14 -6.62
CA PRO A 291 -11.76 -3.26 -5.64
C PRO A 291 -11.55 -4.40 -4.65
N LEU A 292 -10.63 -5.32 -4.90
CA LEU A 292 -10.41 -6.48 -4.02
C LEU A 292 -9.44 -6.08 -2.93
N VAL A 293 -9.91 -6.05 -1.68
CA VAL A 293 -9.05 -5.76 -0.52
C VAL A 293 -8.90 -7.02 0.32
N VAL A 294 -7.64 -7.37 0.60
CA VAL A 294 -7.26 -8.42 1.54
C VAL A 294 -6.46 -7.79 2.66
N SER A 295 -6.88 -7.99 3.91
CA SER A 295 -6.14 -7.50 5.08
C SER A 295 -5.57 -8.65 5.91
N VAL A 296 -4.35 -8.45 6.42
CA VAL A 296 -3.77 -9.25 7.52
C VAL A 296 -3.52 -8.31 8.69
N ARG A 297 -4.20 -8.56 9.81
CA ARG A 297 -4.13 -7.75 11.02
C ARG A 297 -3.59 -8.59 12.17
N ASP A 298 -2.71 -8.00 12.96
CA ASP A 298 -2.25 -8.56 14.23
C ASP A 298 -2.67 -7.70 15.43
N ASN A 299 -2.55 -8.25 16.63
CA ASN A 299 -2.72 -7.54 17.91
C ASN A 299 -1.38 -7.30 18.64
N GLY A 300 -0.29 -7.16 17.89
CA GLY A 300 1.05 -6.94 18.42
C GLY A 300 1.31 -5.48 18.83
N PRO A 301 2.59 -5.07 18.98
CA PRO A 301 2.95 -3.71 19.37
C PRO A 301 2.72 -2.66 18.26
N GLY A 302 2.40 -3.09 17.04
CA GLY A 302 2.26 -2.22 15.88
C GLY A 302 3.61 -1.81 15.28
N ILE A 303 3.59 -0.77 14.44
CA ILE A 303 4.75 -0.30 13.69
C ILE A 303 5.17 1.10 14.19
N PRO A 304 6.47 1.29 14.53
CA PRO A 304 7.02 2.58 14.89
C PRO A 304 6.77 3.65 13.81
N PRO A 305 6.36 4.89 14.16
CA PRO A 305 6.01 5.92 13.19
C PRO A 305 7.14 6.27 12.22
N ASP A 306 8.38 6.27 12.69
CA ASP A 306 9.62 6.56 11.98
C ASP A 306 9.97 5.52 10.90
N MET A 307 9.42 4.31 11.00
CA MET A 307 9.67 3.23 10.03
C MET A 307 8.63 3.12 8.93
N ARG A 308 7.52 3.85 9.01
CA ARG A 308 6.39 3.65 8.09
C ARG A 308 6.72 3.99 6.64
N GLU A 309 7.52 5.03 6.43
CA GLU A 309 7.88 5.49 5.08
C GLU A 309 8.85 4.52 4.38
N SER A 310 9.72 3.86 5.14
CA SER A 310 10.75 2.95 4.63
C SER A 310 10.42 1.47 4.84
N LEU A 311 9.22 1.15 5.34
CA LEU A 311 8.83 -0.21 5.73
C LEU A 311 8.91 -1.25 4.60
N PHE A 312 8.74 -0.79 3.37
CA PHE A 312 8.80 -1.61 2.16
C PHE A 312 10.15 -1.50 1.43
N ASP A 313 11.10 -0.73 1.97
CA ASP A 313 12.43 -0.64 1.40
C ASP A 313 13.27 -1.88 1.75
N PRO A 314 14.13 -2.35 0.82
CA PRO A 314 15.01 -3.48 1.10
C PRO A 314 15.92 -3.24 2.31
N PHE A 315 16.15 -4.29 3.09
CA PHE A 315 17.04 -4.33 4.27
C PHE A 315 16.56 -3.53 5.49
N VAL A 316 15.36 -2.94 5.43
CA VAL A 316 14.75 -2.28 6.58
C VAL A 316 14.12 -3.33 7.50
N THR A 317 14.56 -3.37 8.76
CA THR A 317 14.08 -4.33 9.77
C THR A 317 14.42 -3.86 11.19
N THR A 318 13.52 -4.11 12.14
CA THR A 318 13.79 -3.95 13.58
C THR A 318 14.30 -5.24 14.23
N LYS A 319 14.27 -6.36 13.48
CA LYS A 319 14.54 -7.69 14.01
C LYS A 319 16.04 -8.01 13.91
N PRO A 320 16.70 -8.49 14.99
CA PRO A 320 18.15 -8.77 15.00
C PRO A 320 18.61 -9.81 13.97
N THR A 321 17.74 -10.76 13.63
CA THR A 321 18.02 -11.84 12.67
C THR A 321 17.23 -11.70 11.36
N GLY A 322 16.45 -10.62 11.22
CA GLY A 322 15.64 -10.36 10.03
C GLY A 322 16.51 -9.87 8.88
N SER A 323 16.29 -10.36 7.66
CA SER A 323 17.02 -9.86 6.48
C SER A 323 16.49 -8.53 5.95
N GLY A 324 15.32 -8.07 6.41
CA GLY A 324 14.65 -6.87 5.89
C GLY A 324 14.17 -6.99 4.44
N LEU A 325 14.18 -8.18 3.84
CA LEU A 325 13.77 -8.39 2.45
C LEU A 325 12.30 -8.83 2.30
N GLY A 326 11.66 -9.28 3.38
CA GLY A 326 10.32 -9.88 3.33
C GLY A 326 9.25 -8.91 2.84
N LEU A 327 9.17 -7.72 3.44
CA LEU A 327 8.16 -6.72 3.08
C LEU A 327 8.47 -6.03 1.75
N ALA A 328 9.75 -5.82 1.42
CA ALA A 328 10.16 -5.34 0.10
C ALA A 328 9.74 -6.31 -1.02
N LEU A 329 9.87 -7.62 -0.78
CA LEU A 329 9.41 -8.66 -1.70
C LEU A 329 7.88 -8.63 -1.87
N VAL A 330 7.14 -8.50 -0.78
CA VAL A 330 5.68 -8.34 -0.79
C VAL A 330 5.28 -7.14 -1.64
N ALA A 331 5.89 -5.97 -1.42
CA ALA A 331 5.60 -4.76 -2.18
C ALA A 331 5.89 -4.93 -3.68
N LYS A 332 7.02 -5.56 -4.03
CA LYS A 332 7.34 -5.87 -5.43
C LYS A 332 6.32 -6.79 -6.07
N ILE A 333 6.03 -7.95 -5.46
CA ILE A 333 5.09 -8.93 -6.03
C ILE A 333 3.72 -8.27 -6.25
N ILE A 334 3.24 -7.51 -5.27
CA ILE A 334 1.95 -6.81 -5.38
C ILE A 334 1.98 -5.77 -6.50
N ALA A 335 3.07 -5.02 -6.65
CA ALA A 335 3.25 -4.08 -7.76
C ALA A 335 3.30 -4.79 -9.12
N ASP A 336 3.98 -5.94 -9.23
CA ASP A 336 4.04 -6.77 -10.46
C ASP A 336 2.64 -7.33 -10.82
N HIS A 337 1.78 -7.50 -9.83
CA HIS A 337 0.36 -7.83 -10.01
C HIS A 337 -0.52 -6.61 -10.34
N GLY A 338 0.02 -5.39 -10.36
CA GLY A 338 -0.73 -4.15 -10.56
C GLY A 338 -1.58 -3.75 -9.35
N GLY A 339 -1.30 -4.33 -8.18
CA GLY A 339 -1.95 -4.00 -6.93
C GLY A 339 -1.18 -2.97 -6.10
N VAL A 340 -1.68 -2.73 -4.89
CA VAL A 340 -1.08 -1.80 -3.91
C VAL A 340 -1.09 -2.46 -2.54
N ILE A 341 -0.05 -2.20 -1.74
CA ILE A 341 -0.03 -2.56 -0.33
C ILE A 341 0.10 -1.30 0.54
N GLU A 342 -0.69 -1.25 1.60
CA GLU A 342 -0.64 -0.22 2.63
C GLU A 342 -0.56 -0.84 4.01
N VAL A 343 -0.09 -0.05 4.98
CA VAL A 343 -0.18 -0.40 6.39
C VAL A 343 -0.99 0.65 7.14
N LYS A 344 -1.88 0.19 8.02
CA LYS A 344 -2.75 1.02 8.85
C LYS A 344 -2.47 0.78 10.32
N ASP A 345 -2.55 1.86 11.08
CA ASP A 345 -2.59 1.78 12.53
C ASP A 345 -3.93 1.22 12.97
N VAL A 346 -3.85 0.33 13.95
CA VAL A 346 -5.02 -0.23 14.59
C VAL A 346 -5.20 0.49 15.93
N PRO A 347 -6.33 1.21 16.15
CA PRO A 347 -6.55 1.97 17.39
C PRO A 347 -6.46 1.12 18.67
N THR A 348 -6.72 -0.19 18.55
CA THR A 348 -6.66 -1.15 19.67
C THR A 348 -5.25 -1.73 19.89
N GLY A 349 -4.23 -1.26 19.18
CA GLY A 349 -2.90 -1.88 19.10
C GLY A 349 -2.78 -2.88 17.94
N GLY A 350 -1.55 -3.06 17.45
CA GLY A 350 -1.20 -3.93 16.33
C GLY A 350 -0.96 -3.20 15.01
N ALA A 351 -0.73 -3.98 13.95
CA ALA A 351 -0.61 -3.48 12.58
C ALA A 351 -1.65 -4.17 11.67
N GLU A 352 -2.14 -3.43 10.67
CA GLU A 352 -2.99 -3.99 9.61
C GLU A 352 -2.34 -3.72 8.25
N PHE A 353 -1.93 -4.78 7.56
CA PHE A 353 -1.49 -4.72 6.17
C PHE A 353 -2.69 -4.92 5.25
N GLN A 354 -2.98 -3.95 4.38
CA GLN A 354 -4.05 -4.02 3.38
C GLN A 354 -3.46 -4.13 1.97
N ILE A 355 -3.80 -5.20 1.26
CA ILE A 355 -3.46 -5.42 -0.14
C ILE A 355 -4.70 -5.16 -1.00
N MET A 356 -4.56 -4.32 -2.01
CA MET A 356 -5.57 -4.00 -3.03
C MET A 356 -5.16 -4.63 -4.36
N LEU A 357 -6.02 -5.45 -4.96
CA LEU A 357 -5.71 -6.26 -6.14
C LEU A 357 -6.73 -6.07 -7.28
N PRO A 358 -6.30 -6.24 -8.54
CA PRO A 358 -7.19 -6.16 -9.69
C PRO A 358 -8.07 -7.40 -9.81
N ILE A 359 -9.28 -7.21 -10.33
CA ILE A 359 -10.17 -8.31 -10.70
C ILE A 359 -9.67 -8.95 -11.99
N TYR A 360 -9.79 -10.27 -12.08
CA TYR A 360 -9.71 -10.98 -13.35
C TYR A 360 -10.93 -10.65 -14.22
N HIS A 361 -10.70 -9.82 -15.24
CA HIS A 361 -11.66 -9.63 -16.31
C HIS A 361 -11.43 -10.70 -17.37
N ARG A 362 -12.37 -11.65 -17.46
CA ARG A 362 -12.37 -12.65 -18.52
C ARG A 362 -12.43 -11.94 -19.87
N THR A 363 -11.49 -12.27 -20.75
CA THR A 363 -11.40 -11.66 -22.08
C THR A 363 -12.30 -12.43 -23.04
N LEU A 364 -12.93 -11.75 -24.00
CA LEU A 364 -13.75 -12.38 -25.06
C LEU A 364 -13.02 -13.50 -25.82
N ALA A 365 -11.69 -13.41 -25.94
CA ALA A 365 -10.85 -14.45 -26.56
C ALA A 365 -10.81 -15.77 -25.76
N GLU A 366 -10.85 -15.69 -24.42
CA GLU A 366 -10.84 -16.84 -23.52
C GLU A 366 -12.21 -17.55 -23.51
N ASP A 367 -13.31 -16.80 -23.66
CA ASP A 367 -14.65 -17.37 -23.83
C ASP A 367 -14.80 -18.16 -25.14
N ILE A 368 -14.16 -17.71 -26.23
CA ILE A 368 -14.15 -18.42 -27.52
C ILE A 368 -13.36 -19.74 -27.41
N GLN A 369 -12.20 -19.73 -26.74
CA GLN A 369 -11.41 -20.95 -26.51
C GLN A 369 -12.08 -21.93 -25.53
N ALA A 370 -12.75 -21.44 -24.49
CA ALA A 370 -13.50 -22.27 -23.55
C ALA A 370 -14.69 -22.95 -24.23
N ASN A 371 -15.46 -22.21 -25.05
CA ASN A 371 -16.56 -22.76 -25.83
C ASN A 371 -16.09 -23.78 -26.89
N GLN A 372 -14.91 -23.58 -27.49
CA GLN A 372 -14.34 -24.58 -28.38
C GLN A 372 -13.99 -25.86 -27.59
N LYS A 373 -13.28 -25.77 -26.46
CA LYS A 373 -12.94 -26.95 -25.63
C LYS A 373 -14.17 -27.77 -25.20
N ASP A 374 -15.25 -27.10 -24.80
CA ASP A 374 -16.51 -27.77 -24.45
C ASP A 374 -17.23 -28.39 -25.65
N SER A 375 -16.98 -27.91 -26.87
CA SER A 375 -17.48 -28.54 -28.10
C SER A 375 -16.71 -29.81 -28.49
N TRP A 376 -15.38 -29.83 -28.33
CA TRP A 376 -14.54 -31.01 -28.58
C TRP A 376 -14.84 -32.15 -27.59
N ILE A 377 -15.07 -31.84 -26.31
CA ILE A 377 -15.41 -32.85 -25.30
C ILE A 377 -16.77 -33.51 -25.58
N LYS A 378 -17.73 -32.75 -26.13
CA LYS A 378 -19.04 -33.28 -26.52
C LYS A 378 -19.02 -34.12 -27.80
N GLU A 379 -18.08 -33.89 -28.71
CA GLU A 379 -17.90 -34.72 -29.92
C GLU A 379 -17.13 -36.02 -29.66
N GLU A 380 -16.29 -36.10 -28.62
CA GLU A 380 -15.59 -37.35 -28.24
C GLU A 380 -16.39 -38.29 -27.31
N THR A 381 -17.54 -37.85 -26.78
CA THR A 381 -18.43 -38.67 -25.93
C THR A 381 -19.68 -39.20 -26.64
N LEU A 382 -19.75 -39.10 -27.97
CA LEU A 382 -20.84 -39.63 -28.80
C LEU A 382 -20.43 -40.86 -29.62
#